data_AF-C7XPZ8-F1
#
_entry.id   AF-C7XPZ8-F1
#
_cell.length_a   1.000
_cell.length_b   1.000
_cell.length_c   1.000
_cell.angle_alpha   90.00
_cell.angle_beta   90.00
_cell.angle_gamma   90.00
#
_symmetry.space_group_name_H-M   'P 1'
#
loop_
_entity.id
_entity.type
_entity.pdbx_description
1 polymer ?
#
loop_
_entity_poly.entity_id
_entity_poly.type
_entity_poly.pdbx_seq_one_letter_code
_entity_poly.pdbx_strand_id
1 'polypeptide(L)'
;MFKNKEYRFFNNLYIPAIILILIYFFGSKSERYFKIAISLIVPIGATIYLYKRIFELELEQRKKINILIFTFLLELVFSIQIMFLGIPIIPYLPAPFNNLIFLGAIVTIICSSFWKKEEYNKGLIKLTLIICWALIFLYQFSINFIKIKEMW
;
A
#
# COMPACT_ATOMS: atom_id res chain seq x y z
N MET A 1 -29.91 -9.83 25.57
CA MET A 1 -30.25 -9.41 24.19
C MET A 1 -29.09 -8.58 23.65
N PHE A 2 -28.09 -9.25 23.04
CA PHE A 2 -26.89 -8.58 22.52
C PHE A 2 -27.16 -8.06 21.10
N LYS A 3 -27.11 -6.73 20.93
CA LYS A 3 -27.15 -6.08 19.61
C LYS A 3 -25.87 -6.41 18.84
N ASN A 4 -25.98 -7.28 17.85
CA ASN A 4 -24.96 -7.51 16.83
C ASN A 4 -24.71 -6.19 16.06
N LYS A 5 -23.58 -5.54 16.32
CA LYS A 5 -23.02 -4.55 15.39
C LYS A 5 -22.32 -5.33 14.28
N GLU A 6 -23.05 -5.63 13.21
CA GLU A 6 -22.47 -6.08 11.96
C GLU A 6 -21.41 -5.07 11.51
N TYR A 7 -20.15 -5.47 11.62
CA TYR A 7 -19.01 -4.71 11.12
C TYR A 7 -19.11 -4.65 9.60
N ARG A 8 -19.42 -3.45 9.09
CA ARG A 8 -19.51 -3.05 7.66
C ARG A 8 -18.18 -3.15 6.89
N PHE A 9 -17.35 -4.17 7.13
CA PHE A 9 -16.06 -4.31 6.46
C PHE A 9 -16.24 -4.54 4.94
N PHE A 10 -17.36 -5.15 4.53
CA PHE A 10 -17.70 -5.39 3.12
C PHE A 10 -18.30 -4.19 2.37
N ASN A 11 -18.69 -3.10 3.05
CA ASN A 11 -19.14 -1.88 2.36
C ASN A 11 -17.97 -1.06 1.78
N ASN A 12 -16.72 -1.39 2.09
CA ASN A 12 -15.54 -0.67 1.58
C ASN A 12 -14.87 -1.33 0.35
N LEU A 13 -15.33 -2.52 -0.08
CA LEU A 13 -14.82 -3.19 -1.29
C LEU A 13 -15.15 -2.44 -2.58
N TYR A 14 -16.15 -1.55 -2.53
CA TYR A 14 -16.48 -0.64 -3.62
C TYR A 14 -15.38 0.38 -3.88
N ILE A 15 -14.62 0.81 -2.86
CA ILE A 15 -13.59 1.86 -3.04
C ILE A 15 -12.42 1.35 -3.91
N PRO A 16 -11.81 0.18 -3.64
CA PRO A 16 -10.82 -0.41 -4.54
C PRO A 16 -11.37 -0.68 -5.95
N ALA A 17 -12.63 -1.15 -6.05
CA ALA A 17 -13.27 -1.44 -7.33
C ALA A 17 -13.54 -0.17 -8.16
N ILE A 18 -13.97 0.92 -7.53
CA ILE A 18 -14.18 2.23 -8.16
C ILE A 18 -12.83 2.79 -8.64
N ILE A 19 -11.76 2.65 -7.85
CA ILE A 19 -10.41 3.06 -8.26
C ILE A 19 -9.96 2.26 -9.49
N LEU A 20 -10.19 0.94 -9.53
CA LEU A 20 -9.88 0.09 -10.69
C LEU A 20 -10.70 0.45 -11.94
N ILE A 21 -11.98 0.77 -11.79
CA ILE A 21 -12.86 1.19 -12.89
C ILE A 21 -12.43 2.57 -13.43
N LEU A 22 -12.08 3.51 -12.55
CA LEU A 22 -11.57 4.83 -12.96
C LEU A 22 -10.23 4.73 -13.69
N ILE A 23 -9.36 3.79 -13.32
CA ILE A 23 -8.11 3.50 -14.03
C ILE A 23 -8.40 2.95 -15.45
N TYR A 24 -9.45 2.14 -15.62
CA TYR A 24 -9.81 1.53 -16.90
C TYR A 24 -10.44 2.51 -17.91
N PHE A 25 -11.23 3.49 -17.45
CA PHE A 25 -12.05 4.33 -18.35
C PHE A 25 -11.34 5.55 -19.00
N PHE A 26 -10.17 6.00 -18.52
CA PHE A 26 -9.62 7.33 -18.86
C PHE A 26 -8.30 7.34 -19.64
N GLY A 27 -8.17 6.48 -20.67
CA GLY A 27 -6.96 6.34 -21.50
C GLY A 27 -6.69 7.51 -22.47
N SER A 28 -5.51 8.13 -22.28
CA SER A 28 -4.58 8.70 -23.28
C SER A 28 -3.90 10.02 -22.85
N LYS A 29 -4.66 11.06 -22.42
CA LYS A 29 -4.08 12.28 -21.81
C LYS A 29 -4.55 12.51 -20.36
N SER A 30 -5.81 12.20 -20.06
CA SER A 30 -6.37 12.22 -18.70
C SER A 30 -5.70 11.21 -17.77
N GLU A 31 -5.23 10.09 -18.32
CA GLU A 31 -4.56 9.02 -17.56
C GLU A 31 -3.32 9.53 -16.83
N ARG A 32 -2.51 10.38 -17.48
CA ARG A 32 -1.29 10.93 -16.89
C ARG A 32 -1.61 11.85 -15.71
N TYR A 33 -2.56 12.77 -15.89
CA TYR A 33 -2.97 13.67 -14.80
C TYR A 33 -3.62 12.93 -13.65
N PHE A 34 -4.40 11.89 -13.94
CA PHE A 34 -5.00 11.02 -12.93
C PHE A 34 -3.96 10.21 -12.14
N LYS A 35 -2.97 9.63 -12.83
CA LYS A 35 -1.83 8.95 -12.21
C LYS A 35 -1.04 9.89 -11.30
N ILE A 36 -0.78 11.14 -11.74
CA ILE A 36 -0.16 12.18 -10.90
C ILE A 36 -1.03 12.47 -9.68
N ALA A 37 -2.34 12.68 -9.87
CA ALA A 37 -3.27 13.01 -8.80
C ALA A 37 -3.31 11.90 -7.74
N ILE A 38 -3.43 10.62 -8.12
CA ILE A 38 -3.40 9.52 -7.14
C ILE A 38 -2.03 9.43 -6.46
N SER A 39 -0.94 9.64 -7.22
CA SER A 39 0.42 9.62 -6.65
C SER A 39 0.65 10.70 -5.60
N LEU A 40 -0.17 11.75 -5.55
CA LEU A 40 -0.12 12.79 -4.52
C LEU A 40 -1.18 12.58 -3.42
N ILE A 41 -2.41 12.23 -3.80
CA ILE A 41 -3.53 12.06 -2.85
C ILE A 41 -3.25 10.93 -1.86
N VAL A 42 -2.70 9.80 -2.32
CA VAL A 42 -2.43 8.64 -1.46
C VAL A 42 -1.38 8.97 -0.38
N PRO A 43 -0.18 9.50 -0.71
CA PRO A 43 0.80 9.91 0.31
C PRO A 43 0.31 10.99 1.26
N ILE A 44 -0.46 11.98 0.75
CA ILE A 44 -1.04 13.04 1.58
C ILE A 44 -2.03 12.42 2.59
N GLY A 45 -2.95 11.57 2.11
CA GLY A 45 -3.93 10.90 2.96
C GLY A 45 -3.29 10.03 4.03
N ALA A 46 -2.27 9.24 3.65
CA ALA A 46 -1.50 8.42 4.58
C ALA A 46 -0.80 9.27 5.65
N THR A 47 -0.15 10.37 5.23
CA THR A 47 0.54 11.30 6.15
C THR A 47 -0.42 11.98 7.13
N ILE A 48 -1.59 12.43 6.68
CA ILE A 48 -2.62 13.03 7.55
C ILE A 48 -3.14 12.01 8.57
N TYR A 49 -3.38 10.78 8.13
CA TYR A 49 -3.82 9.71 9.00
C TYR A 49 -2.77 9.37 10.08
N LEU A 50 -1.49 9.28 9.69
CA LEU A 50 -0.36 9.06 10.58
C LEU A 50 -0.14 10.23 11.54
N TYR A 51 -0.29 11.47 11.07
CA TYR A 51 -0.14 12.67 11.90
C TYR A 51 -1.03 12.62 13.13
N LYS A 52 -2.32 12.27 12.96
CA LYS A 52 -3.27 12.14 14.07
C LYS A 52 -2.80 11.12 15.12
N ARG A 53 -2.28 9.98 14.67
CA ARG A 53 -1.83 8.90 15.57
C ARG A 53 -0.48 9.17 16.22
N ILE A 54 0.45 9.78 15.50
CA ILE A 54 1.81 10.05 16.01
C ILE A 54 1.79 11.20 17.01
N PHE A 55 0.87 12.15 16.89
CA PHE A 55 0.79 13.26 17.82
C PHE A 55 0.44 12.80 19.24
N GLU A 56 -0.34 11.73 19.38
CA GLU A 56 -0.68 11.07 20.65
C GLU A 56 0.49 10.31 21.30
N LEU A 57 1.58 10.06 20.57
CA LEU A 57 2.76 9.36 21.11
C LEU A 57 3.67 10.33 21.89
N GLU A 58 4.28 9.88 22.98
CA GLU A 58 5.31 10.62 23.74
C GLU A 58 6.68 10.60 23.05
N LEU A 59 6.73 11.09 21.81
CA LEU A 59 7.96 11.22 21.02
C LEU A 59 8.38 12.70 20.90
N GLU A 60 9.69 12.94 20.81
CA GLU A 60 10.22 14.27 20.46
C GLU A 60 9.61 14.79 19.16
N GLN A 61 9.27 16.08 19.12
CA GLN A 61 8.65 16.71 17.96
C GLN A 61 9.47 16.51 16.67
N ARG A 62 10.80 16.56 16.76
CA ARG A 62 11.70 16.30 15.63
C ARG A 62 11.58 14.88 15.09
N LYS A 63 11.48 13.88 15.98
CA LYS A 63 11.28 12.48 15.58
C LYS A 63 9.91 12.28 14.92
N LYS A 64 8.85 12.89 15.46
CA LYS A 64 7.51 12.87 14.86
C LYS A 64 7.52 13.42 13.43
N ILE A 65 8.14 14.58 13.22
CA ILE A 65 8.28 15.20 11.89
C ILE A 65 9.07 14.30 10.95
N ASN A 66 10.20 13.74 11.39
CA ASN A 66 11.01 12.85 10.57
C ASN A 66 10.22 11.62 10.11
N ILE A 67 9.43 11.01 10.99
CA ILE A 67 8.58 9.85 10.63
C ILE A 67 7.55 10.25 9.56
N LEU A 68 6.92 11.42 9.70
CA LEU A 68 5.93 11.89 8.73
C LEU A 68 6.55 12.18 7.37
N ILE A 69 7.69 12.87 7.33
CA ILE A 69 8.43 13.14 6.08
C ILE A 69 8.86 11.84 5.43
N PHE A 70 9.47 10.92 6.19
CA PHE A 70 9.92 9.64 5.67
C PHE A 70 8.76 8.82 5.10
N THR A 71 7.63 8.76 5.81
CA THR A 71 6.45 8.04 5.35
C THR A 71 5.87 8.67 4.09
N PHE A 72 5.78 10.00 4.02
CA PHE A 72 5.33 10.70 2.83
C PHE A 72 6.19 10.37 1.61
N LEU A 73 7.52 10.43 1.76
CA LEU A 73 8.46 10.13 0.68
C LEU A 73 8.35 8.68 0.23
N LEU A 74 8.24 7.74 1.17
CA LEU A 74 8.13 6.32 0.87
C LEU A 74 6.84 6.01 0.10
N GLU A 75 5.70 6.53 0.57
CA GLU A 75 4.39 6.38 -0.10
C GLU A 75 4.37 7.06 -1.47
N LEU A 76 5.03 8.21 -1.61
CA LEU A 76 5.13 8.93 -2.88
C LEU A 76 5.91 8.10 -3.91
N VAL A 77 7.09 7.59 -3.52
CA VAL A 77 7.90 6.73 -4.38
C VAL A 77 7.11 5.48 -4.76
N PHE A 78 6.45 4.84 -3.80
CA PHE A 78 5.63 3.65 -4.04
C PHE A 78 4.48 3.93 -5.02
N SER A 79 3.75 5.03 -4.81
CA SER A 79 2.62 5.41 -5.67
C SER A 79 3.06 5.73 -7.10
N ILE A 80 4.18 6.45 -7.26
CA ILE A 80 4.76 6.74 -8.58
C ILE A 80 5.14 5.44 -9.28
N GLN A 81 5.81 4.51 -8.58
CA GLN A 81 6.22 3.25 -9.17
C GLN A 81 5.02 2.44 -9.66
N ILE A 82 3.95 2.33 -8.87
CA ILE A 82 2.74 1.60 -9.27
C ILE A 82 2.07 2.27 -10.48
N MET A 83 1.88 3.59 -10.41
CA MET A 83 1.09 4.30 -11.41
C MET A 83 1.80 4.45 -12.75
N PHE A 84 3.12 4.64 -12.75
CA PHE A 84 3.88 4.92 -13.98
C PHE A 84 4.65 3.71 -14.51
N LEU A 85 5.14 2.83 -13.64
CA LEU A 85 5.97 1.68 -14.02
C LEU A 85 5.19 0.36 -13.99
N GLY A 86 3.94 0.40 -13.49
CA GLY A 86 3.03 -0.72 -13.41
C GLY A 86 3.20 -1.53 -12.13
N ILE A 87 2.23 -2.43 -11.93
CA ILE A 87 2.20 -3.33 -10.79
C ILE A 87 3.25 -4.43 -10.99
N PRO A 88 4.07 -4.76 -9.98
CA PRO A 88 5.01 -5.87 -10.07
C PRO A 88 4.24 -7.19 -10.19
N ILE A 89 4.49 -7.91 -11.28
CA ILE A 89 3.85 -9.19 -11.59
C ILE A 89 4.86 -10.34 -11.60
N ILE A 90 4.43 -11.50 -11.12
CA ILE A 90 5.14 -12.76 -11.29
C ILE A 90 4.65 -13.41 -12.60
N PRO A 91 5.50 -13.53 -13.65
CA PRO A 91 5.05 -13.87 -15.00
C PRO A 91 4.46 -15.28 -15.15
N TYR A 92 4.82 -16.21 -14.27
CA TYR A 92 4.42 -17.62 -14.33
C TYR A 92 3.18 -17.96 -13.46
N LEU A 93 2.60 -16.98 -12.77
CA LEU A 93 1.36 -17.18 -12.01
C LEU A 93 0.12 -16.68 -12.79
N PRO A 94 -1.05 -17.28 -12.60
CA PRO A 94 -2.30 -16.76 -13.16
C PRO A 94 -2.77 -15.52 -12.38
N ALA A 95 -3.50 -14.62 -13.05
CA ALA A 95 -4.20 -13.53 -12.37
C ALA A 95 -5.31 -14.08 -11.45
N PRO A 96 -5.59 -13.45 -10.28
CA PRO A 96 -4.94 -12.27 -9.71
C PRO A 96 -3.67 -12.60 -8.89
N PHE A 97 -3.28 -13.86 -8.77
CA PHE A 97 -2.16 -14.31 -7.93
C PHE A 97 -0.78 -13.90 -8.45
N ASN A 98 -0.66 -13.54 -9.72
CA ASN A 98 0.55 -12.92 -10.25
C ASN A 98 0.79 -11.51 -9.75
N ASN A 99 -0.21 -10.83 -9.20
CA ASN A 99 -0.06 -9.47 -8.68
C ASN A 99 0.53 -9.51 -7.26
N LEU A 100 1.78 -9.05 -7.13
CA LEU A 100 2.48 -9.05 -5.84
C LEU A 100 1.85 -8.11 -4.80
N ILE A 101 1.21 -7.02 -5.24
CA ILE A 101 0.47 -6.13 -4.34
C ILE A 101 -0.77 -6.85 -3.80
N PHE A 102 -1.45 -7.63 -4.64
CA PHE A 102 -2.59 -8.45 -4.21
C PHE A 102 -2.17 -9.51 -3.19
N LEU A 103 -1.04 -10.19 -3.43
CA LEU A 103 -0.46 -11.12 -2.46
C LEU A 103 -0.08 -10.43 -1.14
N GLY A 104 0.58 -9.27 -1.21
CA GLY A 104 0.91 -8.46 -0.04
C GLY A 104 -0.34 -8.03 0.76
N ALA A 105 -1.42 -7.69 0.07
CA ALA A 105 -2.71 -7.37 0.72
C ALA A 105 -3.31 -8.59 1.43
N ILE A 106 -3.29 -9.78 0.82
CA ILE A 106 -3.74 -11.02 1.46
C ILE A 106 -2.92 -11.29 2.74
N VAL A 107 -1.60 -11.22 2.65
CA VAL A 107 -0.71 -11.40 3.81
C VAL A 107 -1.04 -10.38 4.89
N THR A 108 -1.28 -9.12 4.52
CA THR A 108 -1.67 -8.05 5.45
C THR A 108 -2.98 -8.35 6.16
N ILE A 109 -3.99 -8.86 5.45
CA ILE A 109 -5.28 -9.25 6.03
C ILE A 109 -5.11 -10.40 7.03
N ILE A 110 -4.35 -11.44 6.64
CA ILE A 110 -4.09 -12.61 7.50
C ILE A 110 -3.35 -12.18 8.76
N CYS A 111 -2.25 -11.44 8.62
CA CYS A 111 -1.48 -10.90 9.75
C CYS A 111 -2.33 -10.00 10.64
N SER A 112 -3.19 -9.15 10.07
CA SER A 112 -4.11 -8.30 10.84
C SER A 112 -5.16 -9.11 11.60
N SER A 113 -5.61 -10.24 11.04
CA SER A 113 -6.50 -11.19 11.74
C SER A 113 -5.80 -11.83 12.93
N PHE A 114 -4.56 -12.28 12.76
CA PHE A 114 -3.76 -12.84 13.84
C PHE A 114 -3.36 -11.80 14.90
N TRP A 115 -3.15 -10.55 14.52
CA TRP A 115 -2.83 -9.47 15.46
C TRP A 115 -3.90 -9.26 16.53
N LYS A 116 -5.17 -9.54 16.19
CA LYS A 116 -6.31 -9.41 17.09
C LYS A 116 -6.39 -10.53 18.13
N LYS A 117 -5.66 -11.63 17.93
CA LYS A 117 -5.63 -12.78 18.84
C LYS A 117 -4.44 -12.63 19.78
N GLU A 118 -4.69 -12.72 21.09
CA GLU A 118 -3.63 -12.51 22.10
C GLU A 118 -2.57 -13.63 22.10
N GLU A 119 -2.93 -14.81 21.62
CA GLU A 119 -2.06 -16.00 21.53
C GLU A 119 -0.87 -15.83 20.57
N TYR A 120 -0.94 -14.88 19.63
CA TYR A 120 0.06 -14.72 18.59
C TYR A 120 1.10 -13.65 18.95
N ASN A 121 2.36 -13.93 18.65
CA ASN A 121 3.45 -13.00 18.89
C ASN A 121 3.36 -11.77 17.95
N LYS A 122 2.93 -10.65 18.51
CA LYS A 122 2.82 -9.35 17.84
C LYS A 122 4.15 -8.88 17.24
N GLY A 123 5.29 -9.16 17.86
CA GLY A 123 6.61 -8.83 17.28
C GLY A 123 6.85 -9.57 15.96
N LEU A 124 6.53 -10.87 15.94
CA LEU A 124 6.71 -11.73 14.78
C LEU A 124 5.78 -11.31 13.63
N ILE A 125 4.51 -11.00 13.91
CA ILE A 125 3.57 -10.52 12.89
C ILE A 125 4.05 -9.21 12.24
N LYS A 126 4.56 -8.26 13.05
CA LYS A 126 5.15 -7.01 12.55
C LYS A 126 6.33 -7.29 11.62
N LEU A 127 7.25 -8.17 12.05
CA LEU A 127 8.43 -8.54 11.27
C LEU A 127 8.02 -9.16 9.93
N THR A 128 7.07 -10.10 9.93
CA THR A 128 6.56 -10.75 8.71
C THR A 128 6.00 -9.72 7.73
N LEU A 129 5.23 -8.74 8.21
CA LEU A 129 4.68 -7.69 7.36
C LEU A 129 5.77 -6.79 6.77
N ILE A 130 6.74 -6.38 7.58
CA ILE A 130 7.86 -5.55 7.12
C ILE A 130 8.65 -6.30 6.04
N ILE A 131 9.01 -7.56 6.29
CA ILE A 131 9.77 -8.38 5.35
C ILE A 131 8.98 -8.56 4.04
N CYS A 132 7.68 -8.90 4.13
CA CYS A 132 6.85 -9.12 2.97
C CYS A 132 6.79 -7.89 2.06
N TRP A 133 6.46 -6.72 2.62
CA TRP A 133 6.37 -5.48 1.84
C TRP A 133 7.74 -4.99 1.35
N ALA A 134 8.80 -5.15 2.14
CA ALA A 134 10.16 -4.82 1.72
C ALA A 134 10.60 -5.66 0.52
N LEU A 135 10.31 -6.97 0.52
CA LEU A 135 10.62 -7.85 -0.61
C LEU A 135 9.83 -7.48 -1.86
N ILE A 136 8.54 -7.16 -1.73
CA ILE A 136 7.71 -6.69 -2.85
C ILE A 136 8.30 -5.40 -3.44
N PHE A 137 8.67 -4.45 -2.58
CA PHE A 137 9.27 -3.19 -2.99
C PHE A 137 10.62 -3.39 -3.70
N LEU A 138 11.51 -4.22 -3.13
CA LEU A 138 12.81 -4.55 -3.72
C LEU A 138 12.67 -5.25 -5.06
N TYR A 139 11.73 -6.18 -5.18
CA TYR A 139 11.43 -6.86 -6.44
C TYR A 139 10.96 -5.86 -7.50
N GLN A 140 10.02 -4.98 -7.15
CA GLN A 140 9.55 -3.93 -8.06
C GLN A 140 10.67 -2.98 -8.48
N PHE A 141 11.51 -2.57 -7.54
CA PHE A 141 12.68 -1.74 -7.82
C PHE A 141 13.64 -2.44 -8.80
N SER A 142 13.96 -3.71 -8.57
CA SER A 142 14.86 -4.49 -9.43
C SER A 142 14.34 -4.65 -10.86
N ILE A 143 13.06 -5.00 -11.05
CA ILE A 143 12.46 -5.13 -12.39
C ILE A 143 12.47 -3.82 -13.13
N ASN A 144 12.08 -2.74 -12.45
CA ASN A 144 12.02 -1.42 -13.06
C ASN A 144 13.42 -0.90 -13.41
N PHE A 145 14.42 -1.19 -12.59
CA PHE A 145 15.81 -0.87 -12.89
C PHE A 145 16.32 -1.63 -14.13
N ILE A 146 16.00 -2.92 -14.27
CA ILE A 146 16.33 -3.71 -15.46
C ILE A 146 15.65 -3.13 -16.71
N LYS A 147 14.36 -2.81 -16.64
CA LYS A 147 13.62 -2.18 -17.76
C LYS A 147 14.25 -0.86 -18.21
N ILE A 148 14.65 0.00 -17.26
CA ILE A 148 15.30 1.28 -17.59
C ILE A 148 16.68 1.04 -18.24
N LYS A 149 17.44 0.06 -17.75
CA LYS A 149 18.74 -0.31 -18.32
C LYS A 149 18.63 -0.86 -19.74
N GLU A 150 17.59 -1.64 -20.04
CA GLU A 150 17.35 -2.19 -21.38
C GLU A 150 16.85 -1.13 -22.39
N MET A 151 16.39 0.03 -21.93
CA MET A 151 15.96 1.15 -22.78
C MET A 151 17.09 2.10 -23.21
N TRP A 152 18.31 1.93 -22.68
CA TRP A 152 19.54 2.66 -23.03
C TRP A 152 20.46 1.80 -23.89
#